data_AF-R9MFZ9-F1
#
_entry.id   AF-R9MFZ9-F1
#
_cell.length_a   1.000
_cell.length_b   1.000
_cell.length_c   1.000
_cell.angle_alpha   90.00
_cell.angle_beta   90.00
_cell.angle_gamma   90.00
#
_symmetry.space_group_name_H-M   'P 1'
#
loop_
_entity.id
_entity.type
_entity.pdbx_description
1 polymer ?
#
loop_
_entity_poly.entity_id
_entity_poly.type
_entity_poly.pdbx_seq_one_letter_code
_entity_poly.pdbx_strand_id
1 'polypeptide(L)' 'MVEEMTLDELKQITIDYYVNLQRIKKADTENNPELMYQLKVAKNKLASLGIPTEEFEL' A
#
# COMPACT_ATOMS: atom_id res chain seq x y z
N MET A 1 10.35 -5.28 -24.35
CA MET A 1 10.64 -3.94 -23.83
C MET A 1 9.75 -3.77 -22.61
N VAL A 2 10.29 -3.38 -21.46
CA VAL A 2 9.47 -3.03 -20.30
C VAL A 2 8.90 -1.64 -20.61
N GLU A 3 7.58 -1.53 -20.75
CA GLU A 3 6.94 -0.22 -20.89
C GLU A 3 7.24 0.59 -19.62
N GLU A 4 7.68 1.83 -19.81
CA GLU A 4 7.99 2.73 -18.72
C GLU A 4 6.67 3.15 -18.08
N MET A 5 6.40 2.68 -16.86
CA MET A 5 5.22 3.06 -16.10
C MET A 5 5.22 4.57 -15.86
N THR A 6 4.07 5.20 -16.08
CA THR A 6 3.88 6.60 -15.71
C THR A 6 3.81 6.77 -14.20
N LEU A 7 4.08 7.99 -13.71
CA LEU A 7 3.96 8.32 -12.29
C LEU A 7 2.53 8.10 -11.77
N ASP A 8 1.52 8.40 -12.58
CA ASP A 8 0.12 8.26 -12.19
C ASP A 8 -0.29 6.79 -12.07
N GLU A 9 0.17 5.93 -12.98
CA GLU A 9 -0.03 4.47 -12.87
C GLU A 9 0.68 3.90 -11.64
N LEU A 10 1.90 4.35 -11.35
CA LEU A 10 2.63 3.96 -10.15
C LEU A 10 1.87 4.34 -8.87
N LYS A 11 1.29 5.54 -8.84
CA LYS A 11 0.47 6.00 -7.72
C LYS A 11 -0.77 5.13 -7.54
N GLN A 12 -1.52 4.87 -8.61
CA GLN A 12 -2.72 4.02 -8.56
C GLN A 12 -2.40 2.61 -8.06
N ILE A 13 -1.39 1.96 -8.64
CA ILE A 13 -0.98 0.61 -8.24
C ILE A 13 -0.52 0.56 -6.77
N THR A 14 0.16 1.61 -6.29
CA THR A 14 0.60 1.69 -4.90
C THR A 14 -0.59 1.87 -3.94
N ILE A 15 -1.58 2.68 -4.32
CA ILE A 15 -2.83 2.85 -3.55
C ILE A 15 -3.58 1.52 -3.49
N ASP A 16 -3.82 0.87 -4.63
CA ASP A 16 -4.52 -0.41 -4.71
C ASP A 16 -3.85 -1.48 -3.85
N TYR A 17 -2.51 -1.55 -3.91
CA TYR A 17 -1.74 -2.45 -3.07
C TYR A 17 -1.95 -2.17 -1.57
N TYR A 18 -1.88 -0.91 -1.16
CA TYR A 18 -2.09 -0.54 0.24
C TYR A 18 -3.51 -0.84 0.73
N VAL A 19 -4.54 -0.52 -0.06
CA VAL A 19 -5.94 -0.85 0.25
C VAL A 19 -6.14 -2.36 0.40
N ASN A 20 -5.49 -3.17 -0.44
CA ASN A 20 -5.56 -4.62 -0.33
C ASN A 20 -4.90 -5.13 0.97
N LEU A 21 -3.74 -4.58 1.36
CA LEU A 21 -3.12 -4.91 2.64
C LEU A 21 -4.01 -4.52 3.83
N GLN A 22 -4.71 -3.38 3.75
CA GLN A 22 -5.66 -2.94 4.77
C GLN A 22 -6.86 -3.90 4.89
N ARG A 23 -7.38 -4.40 3.76
CA ARG A 23 -8.43 -5.42 3.75
C ARG A 23 -7.96 -6.74 4.37
N ILE A 24 -6.73 -7.17 4.05
CA ILE A 24 -6.12 -8.36 4.65
C ILE A 24 -5.97 -8.16 6.17
N LYS A 25 -5.41 -7.03 6.61
CA LYS A 25 -5.26 -6.70 8.05
C LYS A 25 -6.58 -6.75 8.79
N LYS A 26 -7.66 -6.26 8.19
CA LYS A 26 -8.98 -6.29 8.80
C LYS A 26 -9.55 -7.71 8.93
N ALA A 27 -9.23 -8.60 7.99
CA ALA A 27 -9.66 -9.99 8.01
C ALA A 27 -8.73 -10.89 8.83
N ASP A 28 -7.48 -10.48 9.05
CA ASP A 28 -6.48 -11.22 9.79
C ASP A 28 -6.80 -11.19 11.30
N THR A 29 -7.12 -12.37 11.85
CA THR A 29 -7.44 -12.54 13.26
C THR A 29 -6.22 -12.86 14.11
N GLU A 30 -5.05 -13.04 13.48
CA GLU A 30 -3.80 -13.42 14.14
C GLU A 30 -2.74 -12.32 14.01
N ASN A 31 -1.69 -12.41 14.83
CA ASN A 31 -0.58 -11.47 14.74
C ASN A 31 0.36 -11.88 13.59
N ASN A 32 0.29 -11.16 12.48
CA ASN A 32 1.10 -11.40 11.29
C ASN A 32 2.20 -10.33 11.12
N PRO A 33 3.45 -10.61 11.54
CA PRO A 33 4.55 -9.64 11.48
C PRO A 33 4.94 -9.27 10.04
N GLU A 34 4.79 -10.18 9.08
CA GLU A 34 5.06 -9.89 7.67
C GLU A 34 4.04 -8.88 7.12
N LEU A 35 2.75 -9.05 7.44
CA LEU A 35 1.72 -8.10 7.05
C LEU A 35 1.99 -6.70 7.62
N MET A 36 2.41 -6.61 8.89
CA MET A 36 2.81 -5.34 9.50
C MET A 36 4.01 -4.69 8.80
N TYR A 37 4.98 -5.49 8.38
CA TYR A 37 6.13 -5.01 7.62
C TYR A 37 5.72 -4.48 6.24
N GLN A 38 4.89 -5.23 5.50
CA GLN A 38 4.38 -4.81 4.19
C GLN A 38 3.59 -3.51 4.28
N LEU A 39 2.73 -3.37 5.29
CA LEU A 39 2.00 -2.13 5.57
C LEU A 39 2.93 -0.95 5.82
N LYS A 40 3.98 -1.13 6.63
CA LYS A 40 4.99 -0.09 6.89
C LYS A 40 5.69 0.34 5.61
N VAL A 41 6.09 -0.61 4.76
CA VAL A 41 6.76 -0.33 3.49
C VAL A 41 5.82 0.41 2.53
N ALA A 42 4.58 -0.07 2.38
CA ALA A 42 3.58 0.56 1.52
C ALA A 42 3.26 2.00 1.97
N LYS A 43 3.11 2.21 3.29
CA LYS A 43 2.90 3.54 3.88
C LYS A 43 4.04 4.51 3.54
N ASN A 44 5.29 4.07 3.67
CA ASN A 44 6.44 4.89 3.30
C ASN A 44 6.50 5.21 1.80
N LYS A 45 6.13 4.25 0.94
CA LYS A 45 6.08 4.47 -0.51
C LYS A 45 5.02 5.51 -0.87
N LEU A 46 3.81 5.40 -0.32
CA LEU A 46 2.74 6.39 -0.53
C LEU A 46 3.16 7.78 -0.06
N ALA A 47 3.78 7.88 1.13
CA ALA A 47 4.31 9.14 1.63
C ALA A 47 5.37 9.75 0.68
N SER A 48 6.27 8.94 0.12
CA SER A 48 7.26 9.39 -0.86
C SER A 48 6.65 9.87 -2.19
N LEU A 49 5.45 9.40 -2.52
CA LEU A 49 4.66 9.81 -3.68
C LEU A 49 3.75 11.02 -3.39
N GLY A 50 3.77 11.55 -2.16
CA GLY A 50 2.93 12.65 -1.72
C GLY A 50 1.46 12.26 -1.50
N ILE A 51 1.18 10.98 -1.27
CA ILE A 51 -0.18 10.46 -1.06
C ILE A 51 -0.40 10.24 0.45
N PRO A 52 -1.39 10.90 1.07
CA PRO A 52 -1.73 10.68 2.47
C PRO A 52 -2.34 9.29 2.66
N THR A 53 -1.88 8.55 3.68
CA THR A 53 -2.32 7.16 3.90
C THR A 53 -3.56 7.05 4.77
N GLU A 54 -3.83 8.08 5.57
CA GLU A 54 -4.91 8.15 6.56
C GLU A 54 -6.29 7.96 5.92
N GLU A 55 -6.43 8.35 4.65
CA GLU A 55 -7.69 8.19 3.88
C GLU A 55 -7.99 6.75 3.50
N PHE A 56 -7.00 5.86 3.56
CA PHE A 56 -7.12 4.46 3.13
C PHE A 56 -7.05 3.45 4.29
N GLU A 57 -6.86 3.93 5.52
CA GLU A 57 -6.83 3.07 6.71
C GLU A 57 -8.25 2.52 7.04
N LEU A 58 -8.35 1.25 7.46
CA LEU A 58 -9.60 0.48 7.66
C LEU A 58 -9.69 -0.11 9.06
#